data_AF-B3G168-F1
#
_entry.id   AF-B3G168-F1
#
_cell.length_a   1.000
_cell.length_b   1.000
_cell.length_c   1.000
_cell.angle_alpha   90.00
_cell.angle_beta   90.00
_cell.angle_gamma   90.00
#
_symmetry.space_group_name_H-M   'P 1'
#
loop_
_entity.id
_entity.type
_entity.pdbx_description
1 polymer ?
#
loop_
_entity_poly.entity_id
_entity_poly.type
_entity_poly.pdbx_seq_one_letter_code
_entity_poly.pdbx_strand_id
1 'polypeptide(L)'
;MRSESHTLISTLLGVVNQWRRREGWSRETVVQHIVEAHERIQGALVTGIVFDPPTRDTTERMKVNADRVFRWLDDGTKDTNLVPANFVPSILAALPTDLKVQALGDILTPLGVSVRLIGGDAGQRPEVLCMLRTLIKENGEAQQAVANLVDGADDQELQEAHRELSESRAATDEALRMIDQMRRPRLVQG
;
A
#
# COMPACT_ATOMS: atom_id res chain seq x y z
N MET A 1 -11.35 4.35 -30.44
CA MET A 1 -10.52 4.20 -29.23
C MET A 1 -11.21 4.92 -28.10
N ARG A 2 -11.75 4.22 -27.10
CA ARG A 2 -12.12 4.88 -25.85
C ARG A 2 -10.79 5.21 -25.16
N SER A 3 -10.54 6.49 -24.89
CA SER A 3 -9.47 6.90 -23.98
C SER A 3 -9.68 6.13 -22.67
N GLU A 4 -8.77 5.21 -22.33
CA GLU A 4 -8.77 4.64 -20.99
C GLU A 4 -8.41 5.78 -20.04
N SER A 5 -9.42 6.29 -19.32
CA SER A 5 -9.20 7.25 -18.25
C SER A 5 -8.38 6.55 -17.17
N HIS A 6 -7.16 7.04 -16.89
CA HIS A 6 -6.33 6.59 -15.77
C HIS A 6 -6.49 7.56 -14.60
N THR A 7 -7.66 7.53 -13.96
CA THR A 7 -7.96 8.31 -12.76
C THR A 7 -7.82 7.41 -11.54
N LEU A 8 -7.78 8.00 -10.35
CA LEU A 8 -7.85 7.23 -9.11
C LEU A 8 -9.11 6.35 -9.05
N ILE A 9 -10.26 6.87 -9.50
CA ILE A 9 -11.54 6.17 -9.42
C ILE A 9 -11.60 5.02 -10.43
N SER A 10 -11.14 5.24 -11.67
CA SER A 10 -11.10 4.19 -12.68
C SER A 10 -10.12 3.07 -12.30
N THR A 11 -8.98 3.40 -11.67
CA THR A 11 -8.04 2.41 -11.12
C THR A 11 -8.70 1.59 -10.00
N LEU A 12 -9.35 2.25 -9.03
CA LEU A 12 -10.07 1.56 -7.96
C LEU A 12 -11.20 0.67 -8.49
N LEU A 13 -11.98 1.16 -9.46
CA LEU A 13 -13.02 0.37 -10.13
C LEU A 13 -12.41 -0.84 -10.86
N GLY A 14 -11.27 -0.65 -11.52
CA GLY A 14 -10.53 -1.70 -12.22
C GLY A 14 -10.15 -2.83 -11.28
N VAL A 15 -9.48 -2.53 -10.17
CA VAL A 15 -9.04 -3.55 -9.20
C VAL A 15 -10.20 -4.20 -8.45
N VAL A 16 -11.27 -3.47 -8.14
CA VAL A 16 -12.49 -4.05 -7.55
C VAL A 16 -13.16 -5.02 -8.52
N ASN A 17 -13.24 -4.68 -9.81
CA ASN A 17 -13.77 -5.59 -10.83
C ASN A 17 -12.85 -6.80 -11.07
N GLN A 18 -11.54 -6.61 -11.03
CA GLN A 18 -10.56 -7.70 -11.10
C GLN A 18 -10.76 -8.66 -9.93
N TRP A 19 -10.85 -8.14 -8.70
CA TRP A 19 -11.13 -8.94 -7.51
C TRP A 19 -12.44 -9.71 -7.62
N ARG A 20 -13.51 -9.02 -8.01
CA ARG A 20 -14.83 -9.64 -8.22
C ARG A 20 -14.78 -10.79 -9.22
N ARG A 21 -14.11 -10.60 -10.36
CA ARG A 21 -13.97 -11.62 -11.41
C ARG A 21 -13.13 -12.80 -10.93
N ARG A 22 -12.04 -12.52 -10.21
CA ARG A 22 -11.13 -13.54 -9.63
C ARG A 22 -11.87 -14.49 -8.70
N GLU A 23 -12.74 -13.96 -7.84
CA GLU A 23 -13.49 -14.77 -6.86
C GLU A 23 -14.84 -15.30 -7.40
N GLY A 24 -15.23 -14.93 -8.63
CA GLY A 24 -16.51 -15.33 -9.21
C GLY A 24 -17.74 -14.68 -8.54
N TRP A 25 -17.55 -13.53 -7.90
CA TRP A 25 -18.58 -12.88 -7.08
C TRP A 25 -19.51 -11.93 -7.85
N SER A 26 -20.70 -11.72 -7.28
CA SER A 26 -21.60 -10.65 -7.73
C SER A 26 -21.09 -9.26 -7.29
N ARG A 27 -21.72 -8.20 -7.78
CA ARG A 27 -21.43 -6.82 -7.35
C ARG A 27 -21.74 -6.63 -5.86
N GLU A 28 -22.83 -7.26 -5.42
CA GLU A 28 -23.32 -7.25 -4.05
C GLU A 28 -22.32 -7.91 -3.10
N THR A 29 -21.81 -9.09 -3.44
CA THR A 29 -20.85 -9.81 -2.60
C THR A 29 -19.53 -9.06 -2.44
N VAL A 30 -18.94 -8.53 -3.53
CA VAL A 30 -17.67 -7.79 -3.42
C VAL A 30 -17.84 -6.50 -2.62
N VAL A 31 -18.98 -5.81 -2.76
CA VAL A 31 -19.27 -4.61 -1.98
C VAL A 31 -19.53 -4.94 -0.52
N GLN A 32 -20.17 -6.06 -0.22
CA GLN A 32 -20.36 -6.52 1.15
C GLN A 32 -19.03 -6.66 1.88
N HIS A 33 -18.00 -7.23 1.25
CA HIS A 33 -16.65 -7.27 1.83
C HIS A 33 -16.02 -5.87 2.03
N ILE A 34 -16.32 -4.91 1.17
CA ILE A 34 -15.88 -3.51 1.35
C ILE A 34 -16.59 -2.87 2.55
N VAL A 35 -17.88 -3.14 2.73
CA VAL A 35 -18.66 -2.66 3.88
C VAL A 35 -18.14 -3.29 5.18
N GLU A 36 -17.90 -4.60 5.20
CA GLU A 36 -17.29 -5.29 6.34
C GLU A 36 -15.91 -4.73 6.67
N ALA A 37 -15.10 -4.42 5.65
CA ALA A 37 -13.82 -3.76 5.85
C ALA A 37 -13.96 -2.35 6.41
N HIS A 38 -14.95 -1.59 5.94
CA HIS A 38 -15.28 -0.27 6.45
C HIS A 38 -15.67 -0.31 7.94
N GLU A 39 -16.50 -1.28 8.33
CA GLU A 39 -16.89 -1.50 9.72
C GLU A 39 -15.70 -1.91 10.59
N ARG A 40 -14.88 -2.86 10.11
CA ARG A 40 -13.68 -3.35 10.80
C ARG A 40 -12.66 -2.24 11.10
N ILE A 41 -12.51 -1.26 10.22
CA ILE A 41 -11.62 -0.11 10.45
C ILE A 41 -12.31 1.05 11.20
N GLN A 42 -13.53 0.82 11.72
CA GLN A 42 -14.37 1.85 12.35
C GLN A 42 -14.58 3.07 11.44
N GLY A 43 -14.71 2.84 10.13
CA GLY A 43 -14.75 3.87 9.10
C GLY A 43 -15.86 4.90 9.32
N ALA A 44 -17.00 4.52 9.89
CA ALA A 44 -18.08 5.45 10.19
C ALA A 44 -17.65 6.58 11.14
N LEU A 45 -16.80 6.29 12.13
CA LEU A 45 -16.32 7.28 13.10
C LEU A 45 -15.39 8.32 12.47
N VAL A 46 -14.61 7.91 11.47
CA VAL A 46 -13.61 8.77 10.81
C VAL A 46 -14.21 9.51 9.62
N THR A 47 -15.13 8.86 8.89
CA THR A 47 -15.57 9.33 7.58
C THR A 47 -16.99 9.89 7.58
N GLY A 48 -17.81 9.56 8.60
CA GLY A 48 -19.25 9.84 8.63
C GLY A 48 -20.07 9.00 7.64
N ILE A 49 -19.45 8.09 6.89
CA ILE A 49 -20.15 7.22 5.94
C ILE A 49 -20.75 6.04 6.71
N VAL A 50 -22.06 5.85 6.59
CA VAL A 50 -22.79 4.75 7.24
C VAL A 50 -23.51 3.91 6.19
N PHE A 51 -23.43 2.59 6.33
CA PHE A 51 -24.11 1.59 5.50
C PHE A 51 -25.32 0.99 6.23
N ASP A 52 -26.30 1.85 6.54
CA ASP A 52 -27.54 1.47 7.22
C ASP A 52 -28.77 1.90 6.39
N PRO A 53 -29.08 1.18 5.28
CA PRO A 53 -30.26 1.49 4.50
C PRO A 53 -31.54 1.11 5.29
N PRO A 54 -32.69 1.76 5.04
CA PRO A 54 -33.93 1.57 5.80
C PRO A 54 -34.64 0.26 5.42
N THR A 55 -33.96 -0.87 5.54
CA THR A 55 -34.49 -2.22 5.30
C THR A 55 -33.83 -3.22 6.25
N ARG A 56 -34.62 -4.20 6.71
CA ARG A 56 -34.14 -5.31 7.55
C ARG A 56 -33.76 -6.55 6.72
N ASP A 57 -34.05 -6.55 5.42
CA ASP A 57 -33.72 -7.64 4.50
C ASP A 57 -32.26 -7.56 4.06
N THR A 58 -31.46 -8.57 4.42
CA THR A 58 -30.03 -8.66 4.09
C THR A 58 -29.75 -8.55 2.59
N THR A 59 -30.58 -9.16 1.74
CA THR A 59 -30.38 -9.17 0.29
C THR A 59 -30.59 -7.78 -0.29
N GLU A 60 -31.67 -7.11 0.12
CA GLU A 60 -31.94 -5.73 -0.30
C GLU A 60 -30.89 -4.76 0.25
N ARG A 61 -30.39 -4.95 1.48
CA ARG A 61 -29.26 -4.17 2.03
C ARG A 61 -28.02 -4.28 1.14
N MET A 62 -27.62 -5.51 0.79
CA MET A 62 -26.45 -5.74 -0.06
C MET A 62 -26.59 -5.07 -1.42
N LYS A 63 -27.79 -5.15 -2.03
CA LYS A 63 -28.09 -4.52 -3.31
C LYS A 63 -28.02 -2.99 -3.25
N VAL A 64 -28.65 -2.36 -2.26
CA VAL A 64 -28.61 -0.90 -2.07
C VAL A 64 -27.18 -0.41 -1.86
N ASN A 65 -26.40 -1.12 -1.05
CA ASN A 65 -25.00 -0.81 -0.81
C ASN A 65 -24.17 -0.94 -2.09
N ALA A 66 -24.38 -2.01 -2.86
CA ALA A 66 -23.70 -2.24 -4.12
C ALA A 66 -23.99 -1.15 -5.15
N ASP A 67 -25.25 -0.75 -5.30
CA ASP A 67 -25.63 0.33 -6.19
C ASP A 67 -25.04 1.67 -5.76
N ARG A 68 -24.92 1.90 -4.45
CA ARG A 68 -24.25 3.09 -3.92
C ARG A 68 -22.76 3.10 -4.24
N VAL A 69 -22.04 2.03 -3.93
CA VAL A 69 -20.58 1.97 -4.11
C VAL A 69 -20.20 1.98 -5.60
N PHE A 70 -20.90 1.22 -6.45
CA PHE A 70 -20.61 1.23 -7.89
C PHE A 70 -21.00 2.55 -8.56
N ARG A 71 -22.00 3.27 -8.05
CA ARG A 71 -22.31 4.62 -8.52
C ARG A 71 -21.17 5.59 -8.21
N TRP A 72 -20.55 5.46 -7.04
CA TRP A 72 -19.38 6.25 -6.67
C TRP A 72 -18.15 5.92 -7.52
N LEU A 73 -17.95 4.65 -7.84
CA LEU A 73 -16.82 4.17 -8.63
C LEU A 73 -16.98 4.41 -10.14
N ASP A 74 -18.09 4.96 -10.60
CA ASP A 74 -18.35 5.24 -12.01
C ASP A 74 -18.10 6.72 -12.32
N ASP A 75 -16.85 7.04 -12.64
CA ASP A 75 -16.41 8.37 -13.06
C ASP A 75 -16.44 8.58 -14.59
N GLY A 76 -16.81 7.55 -15.35
CA GLY A 76 -16.91 7.61 -16.80
C GLY A 76 -18.28 8.03 -17.31
N THR A 77 -19.34 7.81 -16.52
CA THR A 77 -20.71 8.18 -16.90
C THR A 77 -21.36 9.21 -15.96
N LYS A 78 -20.75 9.51 -14.80
CA LYS A 78 -21.32 10.40 -13.79
C LYS A 78 -20.28 11.41 -13.27
N ASP A 79 -20.55 12.69 -13.48
CA ASP A 79 -19.63 13.76 -13.10
C ASP A 79 -19.89 14.37 -11.71
N THR A 80 -20.95 13.95 -11.00
CA THR A 80 -21.44 14.64 -9.79
C THR A 80 -21.52 13.79 -8.52
N ASN A 81 -21.28 12.48 -8.58
CA ASN A 81 -21.41 11.58 -7.43
C ASN A 81 -20.29 10.55 -7.40
N LEU A 82 -19.07 11.06 -7.30
CA LEU A 82 -17.81 10.30 -7.30
C LEU A 82 -17.47 9.74 -5.91
N VAL A 83 -16.53 8.79 -5.86
CA VAL A 83 -16.00 8.23 -4.60
C VAL A 83 -15.57 9.36 -3.65
N PRO A 84 -16.16 9.45 -2.45
CA PRO A 84 -15.64 10.35 -1.42
C PRO A 84 -14.21 9.94 -1.07
N ALA A 85 -13.28 10.89 -1.02
CA ALA A 85 -11.88 10.60 -0.67
C ALA A 85 -11.74 9.80 0.64
N ASN A 86 -12.59 10.11 1.62
CA ASN A 86 -12.66 9.43 2.91
C ASN A 86 -13.08 7.96 2.82
N PHE A 87 -13.70 7.51 1.72
CA PHE A 87 -14.09 6.12 1.52
C PHE A 87 -12.98 5.25 0.89
N VAL A 88 -11.97 5.88 0.25
CA VAL A 88 -10.84 5.18 -0.37
C VAL A 88 -10.12 4.22 0.59
N PRO A 89 -9.84 4.60 1.86
CA PRO A 89 -9.23 3.69 2.83
C PRO A 89 -10.03 2.41 3.07
N SER A 90 -11.36 2.46 2.95
CA SER A 90 -12.24 1.30 3.15
C SER A 90 -12.14 0.31 1.99
N ILE A 91 -12.09 0.82 0.76
CA ILE A 91 -11.84 0.01 -0.43
C ILE A 91 -10.47 -0.67 -0.32
N LEU A 92 -9.43 0.11 -0.01
CA LEU A 92 -8.07 -0.42 0.15
C LEU A 92 -7.97 -1.42 1.30
N ALA A 93 -8.67 -1.20 2.41
CA ALA A 93 -8.70 -2.12 3.55
C ALA A 93 -9.40 -3.45 3.25
N ALA A 94 -10.25 -3.50 2.22
CA ALA A 94 -10.95 -4.70 1.77
C ALA A 94 -10.12 -5.52 0.77
N LEU A 95 -9.36 -4.85 -0.09
CA LEU A 95 -8.62 -5.50 -1.17
C LEU A 95 -7.61 -6.54 -0.64
N PRO A 96 -7.50 -7.69 -1.34
CA PRO A 96 -6.37 -8.60 -1.21
C PRO A 96 -5.04 -7.84 -1.32
N THR A 97 -4.04 -8.34 -0.60
CA THR A 97 -2.76 -7.65 -0.42
C THR A 97 -2.06 -7.36 -1.76
N ASP A 98 -2.09 -8.29 -2.70
CA ASP A 98 -1.56 -8.13 -4.06
C ASP A 98 -2.30 -7.04 -4.84
N LEU A 99 -3.64 -7.04 -4.82
CA LEU A 99 -4.45 -6.04 -5.51
C LEU A 99 -4.32 -4.64 -4.88
N LYS A 100 -4.06 -4.55 -3.57
CA LYS A 100 -3.75 -3.29 -2.89
C LYS A 100 -2.44 -2.68 -3.37
N VAL A 101 -1.40 -3.50 -3.53
CA VAL A 101 -0.10 -3.05 -4.08
C VAL A 101 -0.26 -2.61 -5.52
N GLN A 102 -0.97 -3.40 -6.33
CA GLN A 102 -1.25 -3.06 -7.72
C GLN A 102 -1.98 -1.71 -7.79
N ALA A 103 -3.10 -1.55 -7.07
CA ALA A 103 -3.90 -0.33 -7.10
C ALA A 103 -3.09 0.92 -6.73
N LEU A 104 -2.35 0.86 -5.62
CA LEU A 104 -1.54 1.98 -5.16
C LEU A 104 -0.32 2.19 -6.09
N GLY A 105 0.26 1.12 -6.62
CA GLY A 105 1.35 1.18 -7.60
C GLY A 105 0.91 1.88 -8.88
N ASP A 106 -0.25 1.53 -9.42
CA ASP A 106 -0.81 2.16 -10.63
C ASP A 106 -1.08 3.66 -10.41
N ILE A 107 -1.46 4.05 -9.19
CA ILE A 107 -1.69 5.46 -8.83
C ILE A 107 -0.38 6.24 -8.62
N LEU A 108 0.62 5.63 -7.99
CA LEU A 108 1.80 6.33 -7.48
C LEU A 108 3.05 6.20 -8.36
N THR A 109 3.15 5.16 -9.19
CA THR A 109 4.28 4.95 -10.12
C THR A 109 4.44 6.11 -11.12
N PRO A 110 3.36 6.69 -11.68
CA PRO A 110 3.47 7.87 -12.54
C PRO A 110 4.10 9.09 -11.83
N LEU A 111 4.08 9.12 -10.49
CA LEU A 111 4.69 10.17 -9.66
C LEU A 111 6.13 9.82 -9.24
N GLY A 112 6.72 8.74 -9.77
CA GLY A 112 8.03 8.25 -9.37
C GLY A 112 8.07 7.56 -8.01
N VAL A 113 6.91 7.20 -7.47
CA VAL A 113 6.78 6.53 -6.16
C VAL A 113 6.47 5.06 -6.38
N SER A 114 7.31 4.18 -5.84
CA SER A 114 7.06 2.74 -5.83
C SER A 114 6.30 2.33 -4.58
N VAL A 115 5.35 1.39 -4.73
CA VAL A 115 4.61 0.83 -3.60
C VAL A 115 5.11 -0.57 -3.35
N ARG A 116 5.51 -0.82 -2.10
CA ARG A 116 5.86 -2.14 -1.61
C ARG A 116 5.07 -2.41 -0.34
N LEU A 117 4.67 -3.66 -0.15
CA LEU A 117 4.18 -4.08 1.16
C LEU A 117 5.32 -3.97 2.16
N ILE A 118 5.04 -3.31 3.27
CA ILE A 118 5.82 -3.51 4.48
C ILE A 118 5.51 -4.94 4.93
N GLY A 119 6.33 -5.91 4.54
CA GLY A 119 6.08 -7.34 4.76
C GLY A 119 7.37 -8.08 5.10
N GLY A 120 7.59 -8.27 6.39
CA GLY A 120 8.47 -9.28 6.96
C GLY A 120 7.63 -10.15 7.88
N ASP A 121 7.94 -11.44 7.93
CA ASP A 121 7.25 -12.46 8.71
C ASP A 121 7.01 -12.00 10.16
N ALA A 122 5.76 -12.00 10.62
CA ALA A 122 5.38 -11.48 11.95
C ALA A 122 5.92 -12.33 13.13
N GLY A 123 6.73 -13.35 12.83
CA GLY A 123 7.30 -14.27 13.82
C GLY A 123 8.73 -13.96 14.27
N GLN A 124 9.50 -13.17 13.54
CA GLN A 124 10.88 -12.84 13.93
C GLN A 124 10.93 -11.39 14.38
N ARG A 125 11.20 -11.17 15.67
CA ARG A 125 11.60 -9.84 16.12
C ARG A 125 12.81 -9.44 15.29
N PRO A 126 12.78 -8.30 14.58
CA PRO A 126 13.98 -7.78 13.93
C PRO A 126 15.08 -7.70 14.99
N GLU A 127 16.15 -8.47 14.81
CA GLU A 127 17.24 -8.51 15.78
C GLU A 127 18.02 -7.21 15.67
N VAL A 128 17.61 -6.22 16.48
CA VAL A 128 18.19 -4.85 16.48
C VAL A 128 19.71 -4.88 16.62
N LEU A 129 20.26 -5.89 17.31
CA LEU A 129 21.70 -6.11 17.42
C LEU A 129 22.35 -6.50 16.08
N CYS A 130 21.69 -7.35 15.29
CA CYS A 130 22.16 -7.70 13.95
C CYS A 130 22.10 -6.49 13.02
N MET A 131 21.00 -5.73 13.05
CA MET A 131 20.85 -4.47 12.31
C MET A 131 21.96 -3.47 12.65
N LEU A 132 22.21 -3.24 13.94
CA LEU A 132 23.27 -2.34 14.40
C LEU A 132 24.65 -2.79 13.93
N ARG A 133 24.95 -4.08 14.05
CA ARG A 133 26.24 -4.66 13.64
C ARG A 133 26.48 -4.46 12.15
N THR A 134 25.48 -4.75 11.31
CA THR A 134 25.58 -4.56 9.86
C THR A 134 25.76 -3.09 9.53
N LEU A 135 24.97 -2.19 10.12
CA LEU A 135 25.13 -0.74 9.89
C LEU A 135 26.52 -0.23 10.26
N ILE A 136 27.07 -0.66 11.40
CA ILE A 136 28.42 -0.25 11.82
C ILE A 136 29.47 -0.73 10.83
N LYS A 137 29.38 -1.99 10.39
CA LYS A 137 30.34 -2.58 9.45
C LYS A 137 30.30 -1.86 8.09
N GLU A 138 29.15 -1.89 7.43
CA GLU A 138 29.04 -1.41 6.04
C GLU A 138 29.25 0.12 5.96
N ASN A 139 28.76 0.88 6.96
CA ASN A 139 29.02 2.33 6.99
C ASN A 139 30.49 2.65 7.30
N GLY A 140 31.13 1.85 8.17
CA GLY A 140 32.55 2.02 8.48
C GLY A 140 33.45 1.72 7.27
N GLU A 141 33.17 0.65 6.55
CA GLU A 141 33.88 0.26 5.33
C GLU A 141 33.70 1.33 4.23
N ALA A 142 32.48 1.83 4.02
CA ALA A 142 32.22 2.93 3.10
C ALA A 142 32.92 4.25 3.48
N GLN A 143 32.90 4.63 4.76
CA GLN A 143 33.60 5.82 5.25
C GLN A 143 35.11 5.70 5.05
N GLN A 144 35.68 4.53 5.32
CA GLN A 144 37.11 4.28 5.12
C GLN A 144 37.49 4.31 3.63
N ALA A 145 36.70 3.68 2.77
CA ALA A 145 36.96 3.66 1.33
C ALA A 145 36.94 5.08 0.73
N VAL A 146 36.02 5.94 1.18
CA VAL A 146 36.00 7.35 0.78
C VAL A 146 37.16 8.14 1.39
N ALA A 147 37.56 7.87 2.63
CA ALA A 147 38.70 8.53 3.27
C ALA A 147 40.02 8.25 2.54
N ASN A 148 40.16 7.06 1.94
CA ASN A 148 41.33 6.69 1.15
C ASN A 148 41.45 7.49 -0.16
N LEU A 149 40.38 8.14 -0.64
CA LEU A 149 40.41 8.96 -1.87
C LEU A 149 41.00 10.38 -1.65
N VAL A 150 41.35 10.74 -0.42
CA VAL A 150 41.67 12.13 -0.05
C VAL A 150 43.05 12.58 -0.55
N ASP A 151 44.01 11.68 -0.70
CA ASP A 151 45.37 11.96 -1.18
C ASP A 151 45.57 11.75 -2.69
N GLY A 152 44.52 11.26 -3.37
CA GLY A 152 44.49 10.92 -4.78
C GLY A 152 43.46 9.81 -4.99
N ALA A 153 43.06 9.58 -6.22
CA ALA A 153 42.15 8.47 -6.53
C ALA A 153 42.65 7.75 -7.78
N ASP A 154 42.92 6.45 -7.65
CA ASP A 154 43.07 5.56 -8.80
C ASP A 154 41.76 4.83 -9.15
N ASP A 155 41.70 4.22 -10.33
CA ASP A 155 40.50 3.53 -10.81
C ASP A 155 40.06 2.37 -9.90
N GLN A 156 40.99 1.75 -9.18
CA GLN A 156 40.70 0.64 -8.28
C GLN A 156 40.08 1.17 -6.98
N GLU A 157 40.62 2.24 -6.41
CA GLU A 157 40.08 2.92 -5.23
C GLU A 157 38.69 3.50 -5.49
N LEU A 158 38.46 4.05 -6.69
CA LEU A 158 37.15 4.54 -7.11
C LEU A 158 36.11 3.42 -7.22
N GLN A 159 36.49 2.26 -7.78
CA GLN A 159 35.60 1.10 -7.85
C GLN A 159 35.27 0.55 -6.47
N GLU A 160 36.26 0.48 -5.59
CA GLU A 160 36.07 0.01 -4.22
C GLU A 160 35.18 0.95 -3.41
N ALA A 161 35.44 2.26 -3.47
CA ALA A 161 34.58 3.26 -2.83
C ALA A 161 33.13 3.18 -3.34
N HIS A 162 32.94 2.98 -4.65
CA HIS A 162 31.60 2.80 -5.22
C HIS A 162 30.91 1.52 -4.71
N ARG A 163 31.64 0.41 -4.61
CA ARG A 163 31.13 -0.86 -4.08
C ARG A 163 30.69 -0.69 -2.62
N GLU A 164 31.58 -0.18 -1.77
CA GLU A 164 31.34 -0.03 -0.33
C GLU A 164 30.19 0.94 -0.04
N LEU A 165 30.10 2.07 -0.77
CA LEU A 165 28.95 2.98 -0.67
C LEU A 165 27.63 2.33 -1.08
N SER A 166 27.66 1.43 -2.08
CA SER A 166 26.47 0.71 -2.52
C SER A 166 26.01 -0.31 -1.47
N GLU A 167 26.94 -0.98 -0.80
CA GLU A 167 26.67 -1.92 0.30
C GLU A 167 26.13 -1.18 1.54
N SER A 168 26.74 -0.06 1.93
CA SER A 168 26.23 0.84 2.98
C SER A 168 24.80 1.34 2.71
N ARG A 169 24.50 1.72 1.47
CA ARG A 169 23.13 2.11 1.08
C ARG A 169 22.14 0.94 1.26
N ALA A 170 22.51 -0.25 0.81
CA ALA A 170 21.66 -1.44 0.93
C ALA A 170 21.39 -1.79 2.40
N ALA A 171 22.40 -1.70 3.27
CA ALA A 171 22.27 -1.93 4.71
C ALA A 171 21.36 -0.88 5.37
N THR A 172 21.49 0.39 4.98
CA THR A 172 20.64 1.49 5.48
C THR A 172 19.18 1.32 5.06
N ASP A 173 18.93 0.96 3.80
CA ASP A 173 17.59 0.68 3.30
C ASP A 173 16.94 -0.49 4.05
N GLU A 174 17.70 -1.54 4.39
CA GLU A 174 17.20 -2.67 5.16
C GLU A 174 16.87 -2.28 6.62
N ALA A 175 17.73 -1.47 7.25
CA ALA A 175 17.46 -0.95 8.59
C ALA A 175 16.18 -0.09 8.64
N LEU A 176 15.96 0.75 7.63
CA LEU A 176 14.72 1.52 7.49
C LEU A 176 13.50 0.61 7.36
N ARG A 177 13.58 -0.47 6.57
CA ARG A 177 12.51 -1.48 6.47
C ARG A 177 12.20 -2.11 7.81
N MET A 178 13.22 -2.48 8.59
CA MET A 178 13.04 -3.06 9.92
C MET A 178 12.37 -2.07 10.89
N ILE A 179 12.77 -0.78 10.84
CA ILE A 179 12.14 0.28 11.64
C ILE A 179 10.67 0.47 11.25
N ASP A 180 10.35 0.50 9.96
CA ASP A 180 8.97 0.64 9.49
C ASP A 180 8.09 -0.55 9.90
N GLN A 181 8.65 -1.76 9.94
CA GLN A 181 7.97 -2.93 10.51
C GLN A 181 7.70 -2.76 12.01
N MET A 182 8.69 -2.25 12.78
CA MET A 182 8.55 -2.00 14.23
C MET A 182 7.56 -0.88 14.55
N ARG A 183 7.43 0.13 13.70
CA ARG A 183 6.49 1.25 13.86
C ARG A 183 5.03 0.88 13.65
N ARG A 184 4.73 -0.35 13.23
CA ARG A 184 3.33 -0.82 13.11
C ARG A 184 2.60 -0.62 14.45
N PRO A 185 1.49 0.15 14.48
CA PRO A 185 0.67 0.21 15.68
C PRO A 185 0.22 -1.20 16.03
N ARG A 186 0.41 -1.61 17.29
CA ARG A 186 -0.22 -2.81 17.82
C ARG A 186 -1.72 -2.57 17.72
N LEU A 187 -2.35 -3.09 16.67
CA LEU A 187 -3.80 -3.21 16.64
C LEU A 187 -4.16 -3.99 17.89
N VAL A 188 -4.80 -3.30 18.82
CA VAL A 188 -5.26 -3.82 20.10
C VAL A 188 -6.09 -5.05 19.76
N GLN A 189 -5.61 -6.23 20.17
CA GLN A 189 -6.44 -7.42 20.24
C GLN A 189 -7.46 -7.15 21.35
N GLY A 190 -8.63 -6.68 20.97
CA GLY A 190 -9.84 -6.64 21.78
C GLY A 190 -10.81 -7.69 21.25
#